data_AF-A0A2H3KN35-F1
#
_entry.id   AF-A0A2H3KN35-F1
#
_cell.length_a   1.000
_cell.length_b   1.000
_cell.length_c   1.000
_cell.angle_alpha   90.00
_cell.angle_beta   90.00
_cell.angle_gamma   90.00
#
_symmetry.space_group_name_H-M   'P 1'
#
loop_
_entity.id
_entity.type
_entity.pdbx_description
1 polymer ?
#
loop_
_entity_poly.entity_id
_entity_poly.type
_entity_poly.pdbx_seq_one_letter_code
_entity_poly.pdbx_strand_id
1 'polypeptide(L)'
;MEWIIALATGLGLATASGLNAYLPLLTIGIFARLGMIQLAEPFDLLSNVFVLLVIAVLAVLDFAGDKLPAVDSFFHAAGIVINPIAGAILALASQGDLATVSPILVGAAGLLAAGSTHAARASVRPVVTAATGGTGNPIISTIEDVTSLVLSILAILVPIFAVVLAIVLAFVAYRVFRRAAKIWRKKDDAVVNGKV
;
A
#
# COMPACT_ATOMS: atom_id res chain seq x y z
N MET A 1 2.10 25.85 3.69
CA MET A 1 1.46 24.83 4.55
C MET A 1 0.74 23.81 3.69
N GLU A 2 0.00 24.25 2.66
CA GLU A 2 -0.64 23.41 1.65
C GLU A 2 0.22 22.27 1.08
N TRP A 3 1.48 22.54 0.70
CA TRP A 3 2.37 21.51 0.15
C TRP A 3 2.71 20.39 1.16
N ILE A 4 2.75 20.68 2.47
CA ILE A 4 2.96 19.66 3.51
C ILE A 4 1.74 18.75 3.59
N ILE A 5 0.55 19.33 3.51
CA ILE A 5 -0.72 18.60 3.53
C ILE A 5 -0.81 17.71 2.28
N ALA A 6 -0.53 18.25 1.09
CA ALA A 6 -0.51 17.50 -0.16
C ALA A 6 0.49 16.32 -0.14
N LEU A 7 1.71 16.54 0.36
CA LEU A 7 2.68 15.47 0.56
C LEU A 7 2.20 14.43 1.58
N ALA A 8 1.62 14.88 2.71
CA ALA A 8 1.09 13.98 3.72
C ALA A 8 -0.05 13.10 3.19
N THR A 9 -0.97 13.70 2.44
CA THR A 9 -2.07 12.99 1.77
C THR A 9 -1.52 11.98 0.76
N GLY A 10 -0.63 12.42 -0.12
CA GLY A 10 -0.04 11.60 -1.15
C GLY A 10 0.76 10.42 -0.60
N LEU A 11 1.59 10.64 0.42
CA LEU A 11 2.38 9.58 1.06
C LEU A 11 1.53 8.66 1.93
N GLY A 12 0.48 9.16 2.57
CA GLY A 12 -0.48 8.34 3.31
C GLY A 12 -1.24 7.39 2.37
N LEU A 13 -1.74 7.90 1.26
CA LEU A 13 -2.38 7.11 0.20
C LEU A 13 -1.41 6.12 -0.45
N ALA A 14 -0.17 6.53 -0.72
CA ALA A 14 0.84 5.63 -1.25
C ALA A 14 1.20 4.51 -0.28
N THR A 15 1.27 4.80 1.03
CA THR A 15 1.45 3.75 2.03
C THR A 15 0.27 2.77 2.02
N ALA A 16 -0.96 3.30 1.97
CA ALA A 16 -2.17 2.48 1.87
C ALA A 16 -2.18 1.60 0.61
N SER A 17 -1.65 2.09 -0.52
CA SER A 17 -1.61 1.34 -1.78
C SER A 17 -0.63 0.18 -1.77
N GLY A 18 0.35 0.19 -0.87
CA GLY A 18 1.18 -0.96 -0.60
C GLY A 18 0.41 -2.14 0.00
N LEU A 19 -0.63 -1.87 0.79
CA LEU A 19 -1.51 -2.92 1.33
C LEU A 19 -2.51 -3.40 0.28
N ASN A 20 -3.21 -2.47 -0.40
CA ASN A 20 -4.12 -2.76 -1.50
C ASN A 20 -4.03 -1.63 -2.52
N ALA A 21 -3.68 -1.90 -3.79
CA ALA A 21 -3.49 -0.84 -4.77
C ALA A 21 -4.79 -0.15 -5.18
N TYR A 22 -5.89 -0.90 -5.25
CA TYR A 22 -7.13 -0.48 -5.89
C TYR A 22 -8.02 0.33 -4.96
N LEU A 23 -8.10 -0.03 -3.67
CA LEU A 23 -8.94 0.69 -2.70
C LEU A 23 -8.53 2.17 -2.53
N PRO A 24 -7.24 2.54 -2.40
CA PRO A 24 -6.81 3.93 -2.32
C PRO A 24 -7.06 4.70 -3.63
N LEU A 25 -6.81 4.08 -4.78
CA LEU A 25 -7.11 4.66 -6.10
C LEU A 25 -8.61 4.92 -6.28
N LEU A 26 -9.45 3.99 -5.85
CA LEU A 26 -10.90 4.14 -5.88
C LEU A 26 -11.34 5.24 -4.92
N THR A 27 -10.78 5.26 -3.71
CA THR A 27 -11.11 6.25 -2.66
C THR A 27 -10.79 7.66 -3.13
N ILE A 28 -9.55 7.92 -3.59
CA ILE A 28 -9.16 9.25 -4.05
C ILE A 28 -10.01 9.69 -5.25
N GLY A 29 -10.29 8.78 -6.19
CA GLY A 29 -11.07 9.09 -7.39
C GLY A 29 -12.54 9.41 -7.06
N ILE A 30 -13.13 8.72 -6.09
CA ILE A 30 -14.49 9.03 -5.59
C ILE A 30 -14.50 10.41 -4.93
N PHE A 31 -13.54 10.71 -4.05
CA PHE A 31 -13.47 12.01 -3.39
C PHE A 31 -13.28 13.15 -4.41
N ALA A 32 -12.44 12.94 -5.43
CA ALA A 32 -12.25 13.90 -6.51
C ALA A 32 -13.54 14.10 -7.31
N ARG A 33 -14.25 13.01 -7.64
CA ARG A 33 -15.52 13.06 -8.37
C ARG A 33 -16.64 13.76 -7.59
N LEU A 34 -16.63 13.66 -6.26
CA LEU A 34 -17.56 14.37 -5.38
C LEU A 34 -17.18 15.85 -5.20
N GLY A 35 -16.10 16.33 -5.83
CA GLY A 35 -15.61 17.70 -5.72
C GLY A 35 -15.00 18.01 -4.36
N MET A 36 -14.63 16.99 -3.56
CA MET A 36 -14.06 17.18 -2.22
C MET A 36 -12.56 17.48 -2.27
N ILE A 37 -11.87 17.01 -3.31
CA ILE A 37 -10.44 17.23 -3.55
C ILE A 37 -10.20 17.48 -5.03
N GLN A 38 -9.10 18.18 -5.34
CA GLN A 38 -8.66 18.41 -6.71
C GLN A 38 -7.39 17.60 -6.97
N LEU A 39 -7.35 16.90 -8.10
CA LEU A 39 -6.21 16.07 -8.49
C LEU A 39 -5.35 16.80 -9.52
N ALA A 40 -4.04 16.57 -9.44
CA ALA A 40 -3.10 17.05 -10.46
C ALA A 40 -3.35 16.36 -11.80
N GLU A 41 -3.27 17.09 -12.91
CA GLU A 41 -3.20 16.47 -14.24
C GLU A 41 -1.91 15.64 -14.39
N PRO A 42 -1.94 14.48 -15.10
CA PRO A 42 -3.08 13.87 -15.80
C PRO A 42 -3.88 12.88 -14.92
N PHE A 43 -3.74 12.94 -13.60
CA PHE A 43 -4.35 11.98 -12.67
C PHE A 43 -5.78 12.34 -12.28
N ASP A 44 -6.28 13.51 -12.71
CA ASP A 44 -7.69 13.91 -12.69
C ASP A 44 -8.60 12.89 -13.42
N LEU A 45 -8.05 12.13 -14.37
CA LEU A 45 -8.69 10.96 -14.99
C LEU A 45 -9.22 9.94 -13.97
N LEU A 46 -8.65 9.85 -12.76
CA LEU A 46 -9.15 8.97 -11.68
C LEU A 46 -10.57 9.33 -11.22
N SER A 47 -11.04 10.54 -11.50
CA SER A 47 -12.42 10.96 -11.22
C SER A 47 -13.43 10.52 -12.30
N ASN A 48 -12.97 10.02 -13.45
CA ASN A 48 -13.84 9.57 -14.55
C ASN A 48 -14.64 8.32 -14.17
N VAL A 49 -15.94 8.26 -14.51
CA VAL A 49 -16.82 7.11 -14.16
C VAL A 49 -16.24 5.79 -14.66
N PHE A 50 -15.79 5.76 -15.91
CA PHE A 50 -15.33 4.52 -16.52
C PHE A 50 -14.04 4.04 -15.85
N VAL A 51 -13.14 4.96 -15.52
CA VAL A 51 -11.91 4.66 -14.76
C VAL A 51 -12.26 4.11 -13.37
N LEU A 52 -13.18 4.78 -12.65
CA LEU A 52 -13.66 4.31 -11.35
C LEU A 52 -14.31 2.92 -11.41
N LEU A 53 -15.14 2.66 -12.42
CA LEU A 53 -15.76 1.34 -12.61
C LEU A 53 -14.70 0.26 -12.85
N VAL A 54 -13.69 0.54 -13.68
CA VAL A 54 -12.58 -0.40 -13.91
C VAL A 54 -11.80 -0.65 -12.61
N ILE A 55 -11.46 0.40 -11.86
CA ILE A 55 -10.76 0.26 -10.57
C ILE A 55 -11.62 -0.51 -9.57
N ALA A 56 -12.94 -0.27 -9.53
CA ALA A 56 -13.86 -0.97 -8.65
C ALA A 56 -13.94 -2.47 -8.98
N VAL A 57 -14.00 -2.83 -10.28
CA VAL A 57 -13.93 -4.24 -10.71
C VAL A 57 -12.61 -4.87 -10.30
N LEU A 58 -11.49 -4.17 -10.52
CA LEU A 58 -10.18 -4.66 -10.09
C LEU A 58 -10.09 -4.84 -8.57
N ALA A 59 -10.65 -3.92 -7.78
CA ALA A 59 -10.71 -4.05 -6.32
C ALA A 59 -11.52 -5.27 -5.88
N VAL A 60 -12.65 -5.56 -6.54
CA VAL A 60 -13.46 -6.75 -6.27
C VAL A 60 -12.69 -8.02 -6.64
N LEU A 61 -12.02 -8.03 -7.79
CA LEU A 61 -11.21 -9.17 -8.24
C LEU A 61 -10.03 -9.44 -7.31
N ASP A 62 -9.34 -8.40 -6.85
CA ASP A 62 -8.25 -8.48 -5.87
C ASP A 62 -8.74 -9.04 -4.54
N PHE A 63 -9.84 -8.47 -4.01
CA PHE A 63 -10.48 -8.94 -2.77
C PHE A 63 -10.92 -10.41 -2.87
N ALA A 64 -11.48 -10.83 -4.01
CA ALA A 64 -11.92 -12.21 -4.22
C ALA A 64 -10.72 -13.16 -4.46
N GLY A 65 -9.74 -12.71 -5.22
CA GLY A 65 -8.55 -13.47 -5.60
C GLY A 65 -7.69 -13.84 -4.39
N ASP A 66 -7.52 -12.91 -3.46
CA ASP A 66 -6.81 -13.12 -2.20
C ASP A 66 -7.41 -14.24 -1.32
N LYS A 67 -8.68 -14.59 -1.53
CA LYS A 67 -9.38 -15.62 -0.73
C LYS A 67 -9.29 -17.01 -1.36
N LEU A 68 -8.81 -17.10 -2.60
CA LEU A 68 -8.67 -18.34 -3.35
C LEU A 68 -7.18 -18.70 -3.46
N PRO A 69 -6.68 -19.76 -2.79
CA PRO A 69 -5.25 -20.07 -2.74
C PRO A 69 -4.56 -20.20 -4.10
N ALA A 70 -5.27 -20.70 -5.12
CA ALA A 70 -4.76 -20.86 -6.47
C ALA A 70 -4.60 -19.53 -7.23
N VAL A 71 -5.37 -18.50 -6.85
CA VAL A 71 -5.43 -17.19 -7.52
C VAL A 71 -4.60 -16.15 -6.75
N ASP A 72 -4.53 -16.28 -5.43
CA ASP A 72 -3.79 -15.40 -4.51
C ASP A 72 -2.32 -15.18 -4.95
N SER A 73 -1.64 -16.25 -5.35
CA SER A 73 -0.24 -16.17 -5.79
C SER A 73 -0.04 -15.26 -7.02
N PHE A 74 -1.02 -15.23 -7.93
CA PHE A 74 -0.96 -14.38 -9.12
C PHE A 74 -1.15 -12.91 -8.76
N PHE A 75 -2.15 -12.59 -7.94
CA PHE A 75 -2.39 -11.21 -7.49
C PHE A 75 -1.21 -10.69 -6.65
N HIS A 76 -0.62 -11.55 -5.82
CA HIS A 76 0.61 -11.22 -5.10
C HIS A 76 1.78 -10.87 -6.02
N ALA A 77 2.01 -11.68 -7.06
CA ALA A 77 3.07 -11.41 -8.01
C ALA A 77 2.81 -10.11 -8.81
N ALA A 78 1.57 -9.86 -9.20
CA ALA A 78 1.18 -8.63 -9.88
C ALA A 78 1.37 -7.40 -8.96
N GLY A 79 1.06 -7.54 -7.67
CA GLY A 79 1.20 -6.49 -6.65
C GLY A 79 2.63 -5.94 -6.50
N ILE A 80 3.66 -6.74 -6.83
CA ILE A 80 5.07 -6.31 -6.83
C ILE A 80 5.27 -5.09 -7.74
N VAL A 81 4.52 -5.01 -8.84
CA VAL A 81 4.61 -3.91 -9.82
C VAL A 81 3.46 -2.93 -9.64
N ILE A 82 2.24 -3.44 -9.45
CA ILE A 82 1.03 -2.62 -9.41
C ILE A 82 1.02 -1.71 -8.18
N ASN A 83 1.36 -2.23 -6.98
CA ASN A 83 1.26 -1.45 -5.75
C ASN A 83 2.25 -0.27 -5.72
N PRO A 84 3.54 -0.43 -6.07
CA PRO A 84 4.46 0.70 -6.19
C PRO A 84 4.02 1.76 -7.20
N ILE A 85 3.53 1.34 -8.37
CA ILE A 85 3.05 2.27 -9.41
C ILE A 85 1.81 3.03 -8.91
N ALA A 86 0.85 2.34 -8.28
CA ALA A 86 -0.30 2.98 -7.66
C ALA A 86 0.12 4.00 -6.61
N GLY A 87 1.15 3.69 -5.81
CA GLY A 87 1.69 4.63 -4.83
C GLY A 87 2.29 5.89 -5.44
N ALA A 88 3.05 5.74 -6.53
CA ALA A 88 3.57 6.88 -7.28
C ALA A 88 2.44 7.75 -7.84
N ILE A 89 1.43 7.12 -8.45
CA ILE A 89 0.25 7.79 -8.99
C ILE A 89 -0.47 8.58 -7.90
N LEU A 90 -0.75 7.97 -6.75
CA LEU A 90 -1.46 8.62 -5.64
C LEU A 90 -0.67 9.80 -5.06
N ALA A 91 0.64 9.65 -4.91
CA ALA A 91 1.50 10.72 -4.41
C ALA A 91 1.52 11.93 -5.34
N LEU A 92 1.61 11.68 -6.65
CA LEU A 92 1.57 12.70 -7.70
C LEU A 92 0.19 13.35 -7.83
N ALA A 93 -0.88 12.54 -7.87
CA ALA A 93 -2.26 13.01 -7.99
C ALA A 93 -2.64 13.96 -6.85
N SER A 94 -2.12 13.71 -5.64
CA SER A 94 -2.40 14.50 -4.44
C SER A 94 -1.72 15.88 -4.42
N GLN A 95 -0.84 16.20 -5.38
CA GLN A 95 -0.18 17.50 -5.42
C GLN A 95 -1.09 18.64 -5.93
N GLY A 96 -2.18 18.33 -6.65
CA GLY A 96 -2.97 19.35 -7.34
C GLY A 96 -2.11 20.24 -8.24
N ASP A 97 -2.38 21.55 -8.23
CA ASP A 97 -1.63 22.55 -9.01
C ASP A 97 -0.34 23.04 -8.31
N LEU A 98 0.09 22.38 -7.23
CA LEU A 98 1.23 22.82 -6.42
C LEU A 98 2.57 22.45 -7.08
N ALA A 99 3.15 23.37 -7.87
CA ALA A 99 4.45 23.19 -8.52
C ALA A 99 5.68 23.32 -7.58
N THR A 100 5.51 23.14 -6.26
CA THR A 100 6.56 23.47 -5.28
C THR A 100 7.59 22.37 -5.06
N VAL A 101 7.23 21.11 -5.31
CA VAL A 101 8.10 19.95 -5.11
C VAL A 101 8.28 19.23 -6.45
N SER A 102 9.50 18.76 -6.74
CA SER A 102 9.80 18.03 -7.97
C SER A 102 8.88 16.80 -8.11
N PRO A 103 8.13 16.65 -9.22
CA PRO A 103 7.27 15.49 -9.45
C PRO A 103 8.04 14.18 -9.40
N ILE A 104 9.29 14.17 -9.87
CA ILE A 104 10.15 12.97 -9.83
C ILE A 104 10.38 12.54 -8.38
N LEU A 105 10.63 13.48 -7.47
CA LEU A 105 10.84 13.16 -6.05
C LEU A 105 9.55 12.68 -5.39
N VAL A 106 8.42 13.32 -5.69
CA VAL A 106 7.10 12.92 -5.16
C VAL A 106 6.72 11.52 -5.65
N GLY A 107 6.84 11.27 -6.95
CA GLY A 107 6.56 9.96 -7.54
C GLY A 107 7.48 8.87 -7.00
N ALA A 108 8.78 9.15 -6.88
CA ALA A 108 9.74 8.21 -6.28
C ALA A 108 9.42 7.93 -4.81
N ALA A 109 9.06 8.95 -4.02
CA ALA A 109 8.68 8.77 -2.63
C ALA A 109 7.41 7.92 -2.49
N GLY A 110 6.39 8.16 -3.32
CA GLY A 110 5.17 7.34 -3.38
C GLY A 110 5.46 5.89 -3.78
N LEU A 111 6.31 5.68 -4.79
CA LEU A 111 6.74 4.37 -5.24
C LEU A 111 7.43 3.58 -4.12
N LEU A 112 8.36 4.23 -3.42
CA LEU A 112 9.09 3.62 -2.30
C LEU A 112 8.18 3.34 -1.11
N ALA A 113 7.27 4.24 -0.77
CA ALA A 113 6.32 4.06 0.33
C ALA A 113 5.39 2.86 0.08
N ALA A 114 4.80 2.77 -1.11
CA ALA A 114 3.94 1.66 -1.48
C ALA A 114 4.71 0.35 -1.61
N GLY A 115 5.86 0.36 -2.29
CA GLY A 115 6.68 -0.83 -2.48
C GLY A 115 7.24 -1.39 -1.18
N SER A 116 7.68 -0.55 -0.25
CA SER A 116 8.12 -1.00 1.08
C SER A 116 6.99 -1.60 1.90
N THR A 117 5.79 -1.00 1.83
CA THR A 117 4.60 -1.53 2.52
C THR A 117 4.14 -2.85 1.92
N HIS A 118 4.15 -2.99 0.59
CA HIS A 118 3.85 -4.25 -0.08
C HIS A 118 4.89 -5.34 0.25
N ALA A 119 6.17 -4.99 0.28
CA ALA A 119 7.23 -5.93 0.70
C ALA A 119 7.03 -6.40 2.15
N ALA A 120 6.63 -5.50 3.06
CA ALA A 120 6.29 -5.86 4.43
C ALA A 120 5.11 -6.85 4.47
N ARG A 121 4.02 -6.56 3.76
CA ARG A 121 2.86 -7.46 3.59
C ARG A 121 3.28 -8.84 3.06
N ALA A 122 4.04 -8.87 1.97
CA ALA A 122 4.51 -10.09 1.33
C ALA A 122 5.39 -10.96 2.26
N SER A 123 6.07 -10.34 3.24
CA SER A 123 6.85 -11.08 4.24
C SER A 123 6.01 -11.78 5.31
N VAL A 124 4.78 -11.33 5.55
CA VAL A 124 3.88 -11.89 6.59
C VAL A 124 3.11 -13.11 6.07
N ARG A 125 2.69 -13.10 4.81
CA ARG A 125 1.84 -14.16 4.24
C ARG A 125 2.42 -15.58 4.31
N PRO A 126 3.71 -15.82 4.01
CA PRO A 126 4.30 -17.15 4.17
C PRO A 126 4.26 -17.65 5.61
N VAL A 127 4.42 -16.75 6.58
CA VAL A 127 4.37 -17.07 8.02
C VAL A 127 2.96 -17.49 8.43
N VAL A 128 1.96 -16.73 8.00
CA VAL A 128 0.54 -17.04 8.28
C VAL A 128 0.14 -18.35 7.61
N THR A 129 0.57 -18.57 6.36
CA THR A 129 0.31 -19.81 5.63
C THR A 129 0.92 -21.00 6.36
N ALA A 130 2.20 -20.91 6.74
CA ALA A 130 2.89 -21.98 7.47
C ALA A 130 2.27 -22.25 8.85
N ALA A 131 1.78 -21.22 9.55
CA ALA A 131 1.19 -21.36 10.87
C ALA A 131 -0.25 -21.91 10.87
N THR A 132 -1.02 -21.65 9.80
CA THR A 132 -2.48 -21.93 9.77
C THR A 132 -2.91 -22.92 8.68
N GLY A 133 -1.96 -23.46 7.91
CA GLY A 133 -2.27 -24.27 6.72
C GLY A 133 -3.02 -23.47 5.65
N GLY A 134 -2.81 -22.15 5.59
CA GLY A 134 -3.46 -21.23 4.64
C GLY A 134 -4.83 -20.70 5.06
N THR A 135 -5.44 -21.23 6.13
CA THR A 135 -6.77 -20.79 6.59
C THR A 135 -6.79 -19.39 7.21
N GLY A 136 -5.64 -18.89 7.66
CA GLY A 136 -5.48 -17.53 8.17
C GLY A 136 -5.33 -16.45 7.09
N ASN A 137 -5.02 -16.82 5.84
CA ASN A 137 -4.75 -15.85 4.76
C ASN A 137 -5.97 -14.96 4.44
N PRO A 138 -7.22 -15.49 4.35
CA PRO A 138 -8.39 -14.65 4.13
C PRO A 138 -8.61 -13.60 5.23
N ILE A 139 -8.31 -13.93 6.49
CA ILE A 139 -8.47 -13.02 7.63
C ILE A 139 -7.45 -11.89 7.52
N ILE A 140 -6.18 -12.24 7.29
CA ILE A 140 -5.09 -11.26 7.14
C ILE A 140 -5.32 -10.36 5.92
N SER A 141 -5.70 -10.92 4.78
CA SER A 141 -6.10 -10.17 3.59
C SER A 141 -7.21 -9.16 3.91
N THR A 142 -8.27 -9.59 4.60
CA THR A 142 -9.38 -8.69 4.96
C THR A 142 -8.92 -7.56 5.88
N ILE A 143 -8.00 -7.82 6.82
CA ILE A 143 -7.41 -6.79 7.68
C ILE A 143 -6.59 -5.80 6.84
N GLU A 144 -5.81 -6.28 5.87
CA GLU A 144 -5.02 -5.45 4.96
C GLU A 144 -5.93 -4.51 4.15
N ASP A 145 -7.03 -5.03 3.60
CA ASP A 145 -8.01 -4.27 2.83
C ASP A 145 -8.69 -3.18 3.66
N VAL A 146 -9.18 -3.53 4.85
CA VAL A 146 -9.80 -2.58 5.78
C VAL A 146 -8.79 -1.52 6.21
N THR A 147 -7.55 -1.92 6.51
CA THR A 147 -6.48 -0.99 6.89
C THR A 147 -6.16 -0.05 5.74
N SER A 148 -6.07 -0.56 4.51
CA SER A 148 -5.83 0.25 3.31
C SER A 148 -6.94 1.28 3.12
N LEU A 149 -8.21 0.86 3.20
CA LEU A 149 -9.36 1.75 3.04
C LEU A 149 -9.39 2.84 4.13
N VAL A 150 -9.23 2.45 5.39
CA VAL A 150 -9.22 3.38 6.53
C VAL A 150 -8.05 4.36 6.42
N LEU A 151 -6.85 3.87 6.14
CA LEU A 151 -5.67 4.72 5.97
C LEU A 151 -5.85 5.69 4.78
N SER A 152 -6.50 5.25 3.70
CA SER A 152 -6.80 6.11 2.55
C SER A 152 -7.75 7.25 2.90
N ILE A 153 -8.85 6.93 3.60
CA ILE A 153 -9.82 7.93 4.03
C ILE A 153 -9.16 8.91 5.02
N LEU A 154 -8.39 8.41 5.98
CA LEU A 154 -7.64 9.24 6.92
C LEU A 154 -6.59 10.10 6.22
N ALA A 155 -5.92 9.58 5.19
CA ALA A 155 -4.93 10.34 4.42
C ALA A 155 -5.55 11.53 3.71
N ILE A 156 -6.82 11.44 3.29
CA ILE A 156 -7.53 12.54 2.66
C ILE A 156 -8.10 13.52 3.70
N LEU A 157 -8.75 13.00 4.75
CA LEU A 157 -9.48 13.83 5.72
C LEU A 157 -8.59 14.45 6.81
N VAL A 158 -7.59 13.71 7.27
CA VAL A 158 -6.69 14.11 8.38
C VAL A 158 -5.24 13.69 8.04
N PRO A 159 -4.60 14.32 7.04
CA PRO A 159 -3.39 13.79 6.40
C PRO A 159 -2.20 13.60 7.36
N ILE A 160 -2.04 14.51 8.32
CA ILE A 160 -0.97 14.44 9.34
C ILE A 160 -1.12 13.17 10.19
N PHE A 161 -2.35 12.82 10.57
CA PHE A 161 -2.60 11.63 11.37
C PHE A 161 -2.32 10.35 10.57
N ALA A 162 -2.66 10.33 9.28
CA ALA A 162 -2.34 9.22 8.40
C ALA A 162 -0.83 9.00 8.26
N VAL A 163 -0.03 10.06 8.15
CA VAL A 163 1.44 9.97 8.14
C VAL A 163 1.98 9.39 9.46
N VAL A 164 1.47 9.85 10.61
CA VAL A 164 1.86 9.29 11.91
C VAL A 164 1.55 7.81 11.98
N LEU A 165 0.34 7.40 11.57
CA LEU A 165 -0.07 6.00 11.54
C LEU A 165 0.81 5.18 10.60
N ALA A 166 1.12 5.69 9.41
CA ALA A 166 2.02 5.06 8.45
C ALA A 166 3.43 4.84 9.03
N ILE A 167 3.99 5.84 9.72
CA ILE A 167 5.29 5.74 10.39
C ILE A 167 5.26 4.66 11.49
N VAL A 168 4.18 4.61 12.28
CA VAL A 168 4.01 3.58 13.32
C VAL A 168 3.98 2.18 12.70
N LEU A 169 3.20 1.98 11.63
CA LEU A 169 3.12 0.71 10.92
C LEU A 169 4.48 0.31 10.32
N ALA A 170 5.18 1.25 9.68
CA ALA A 170 6.52 1.03 9.14
C ALA A 170 7.54 0.66 10.23
N PHE A 171 7.49 1.33 11.38
CA PHE A 171 8.36 1.01 12.52
C PHE A 171 8.10 -0.40 13.07
N VAL A 172 6.82 -0.81 13.16
CA VAL A 172 6.43 -2.16 13.57
C VAL A 172 6.95 -3.18 12.56
N ALA A 173 6.73 -2.96 11.26
CA ALA A 173 7.24 -3.83 10.20
C ALA A 173 8.77 -3.98 10.27
N TYR A 174 9.50 -2.86 10.42
CA TYR A 174 10.96 -2.86 10.58
C TYR A 174 11.42 -3.66 11.80
N ARG A 175 10.76 -3.52 12.95
CA ARG A 175 11.03 -4.29 14.17
C ARG A 175 10.85 -5.79 13.94
N VAL A 176 9.79 -6.19 13.25
CA VAL A 176 9.50 -7.60 12.93
C VAL A 176 10.57 -8.15 11.98
N PHE A 177 10.87 -7.43 10.90
CA PHE A 177 11.87 -7.84 9.92
C PHE A 177 13.26 -8.01 10.54
N ARG A 178 13.70 -7.05 11.37
CA ARG A 178 15.00 -7.15 12.07
C ARG A 178 15.08 -8.34 13.03
N ARG A 179 13.96 -8.74 13.65
CA ARG A 179 13.92 -9.93 14.52
C ARG A 179 14.01 -11.20 13.69
N ALA A 180 13.28 -11.29 12.59
CA ALA A 180 13.34 -12.42 11.67
C ALA A 180 14.76 -12.60 11.10
N ALA A 181 15.36 -11.54 10.54
CA ALA A 181 16.71 -11.60 9.95
C ALA A 181 17.80 -12.06 10.95
N LYS A 182 17.68 -11.68 12.23
CA LYS A 182 18.60 -12.14 13.29
C LYS A 182 18.49 -13.64 13.56
N ILE A 183 17.27 -14.19 13.55
CA ILE A 183 17.02 -15.62 13.77
C ILE A 183 17.62 -16.44 12.62
N TRP A 184 17.48 -15.95 11.39
CA TRP A 184 17.98 -16.63 10.19
C TRP A 184 19.51 -16.65 10.15
N ARG A 185 20.18 -15.51 10.38
CA ARG A 185 21.65 -15.46 10.51
C ARG A 185 22.18 -16.43 11.57
N LYS A 186 21.53 -16.51 12.73
CA LYS A 186 21.96 -17.40 13.82
C LYS A 186 21.82 -18.89 13.45
N LYS A 187 20.87 -19.24 12.59
CA LYS A 187 20.67 -20.61 12.10
C LYS A 187 21.74 -20.97 11.07
N ASP A 188 22.05 -20.08 10.14
CA ASP A 188 23.11 -20.28 9.14
C ASP A 188 24.49 -20.39 9.81
N ASP A 189 24.77 -19.54 10.81
CA ASP A 189 25.99 -19.60 11.61
C ASP A 189 26.11 -20.92 12.42
N ALA A 190 24.99 -21.50 12.86
CA ALA A 190 24.99 -22.78 13.59
C ALA A 190 25.22 -23.99 12.67
N VAL A 191 24.69 -23.94 11.43
CA VAL A 191 24.90 -24.97 10.40
C VAL A 191 26.35 -24.93 9.89
N VAL A 192 26.90 -23.73 9.61
CA VAL A 192 28.28 -23.57 9.13
C VAL A 192 29.31 -23.95 10.21
N ASN A 193 29.04 -23.67 11.48
CA ASN A 193 29.94 -24.02 12.59
C ASN A 193 29.72 -25.44 13.15
N GLY A 194 28.95 -26.29 12.48
CA GLY A 194 28.77 -27.70 12.86
C GLY A 194 28.17 -27.89 14.25
N LYS A 195 27.34 -26.96 14.74
CA LYS A 195 26.70 -27.03 16.07
C LYS A 195 25.34 -27.74 16.06
N VAL A 196 25.06 -28.55 15.04
CA VAL A 196 23.85 -29.37 14.93
C VAL A 196 24.24 -30.81 14.58
#